data_AF-A0AAV6LC52-F1
#
_entry.id   AF-A0AAV6LC52-F1
#
_cell.length_a   1.000
_cell.length_b   1.000
_cell.length_c   1.000
_cell.angle_alpha   90.00
_cell.angle_beta   90.00
_cell.angle_gamma   90.00
#
_symmetry.space_group_name_H-M   'P 1'
#
loop_
_entity.id
_entity.type
_entity.pdbx_description
1 polymer ?
#
loop_
_entity_poly.entity_id
_entity_poly.type
_entity_poly.pdbx_seq_one_letter_code
_entity_poly.pdbx_strand_id
1 'polypeptide(L)'
;MDGGLHYGLTVANAVDLRVPAAEAYGARELRNAGLAVLARQVLGEDVVKPRSVTMSKWDSNIFTLIRCSMLALMLLFLFEIGRSLNAAGS
;
A
#
# COMPACT_ATOMS: atom_id res chain seq x y z
N MET A 1 -6.43 -8.49 26.35
CA MET A 1 -6.72 -9.68 25.52
C MET A 1 -6.08 -9.40 24.17
N ASP A 2 -4.82 -9.79 24.01
CA ASP A 2 -4.04 -9.54 22.79
C ASP A 2 -4.26 -10.65 21.77
N GLY A 3 -5.03 -10.34 20.73
CA GLY A 3 -5.40 -11.24 19.63
C GLY A 3 -4.80 -10.81 18.29
N GLY A 4 -3.49 -10.58 18.23
CA GLY A 4 -2.79 -10.25 16.98
C GLY A 4 -1.64 -11.23 16.72
N LEU A 5 -1.67 -11.93 15.57
CA LEU A 5 -0.60 -12.81 15.12
C LEU A 5 0.72 -12.03 14.99
N HIS A 6 1.56 -12.12 16.02
CA HIS A 6 2.95 -11.68 15.97
C HIS A 6 3.78 -12.82 15.36
N TYR A 7 4.16 -12.71 14.10
CA TYR A 7 5.04 -13.68 13.43
C TYR A 7 6.51 -13.62 13.92
N GLY A 8 6.78 -12.93 15.03
CA GLY A 8 8.13 -12.69 15.54
C GLY A 8 9.02 -11.82 14.64
N LEU A 9 8.45 -11.19 13.60
CA LEU A 9 9.18 -10.38 12.64
C LEU A 9 9.06 -8.89 12.98
N THR A 10 10.20 -8.23 13.20
CA THR A 10 10.28 -6.77 13.34
C THR A 10 10.94 -6.19 12.09
N VAL A 11 10.24 -5.29 11.41
CA VAL A 11 10.79 -4.56 10.26
C VAL A 11 11.36 -3.24 10.77
N ALA A 12 12.69 -3.13 10.83
CA ALA A 12 13.38 -2.00 11.46
C ALA A 12 13.03 -0.64 10.82
N ASN A 13 12.79 -0.61 9.50
CA ASN A 13 12.55 0.61 8.73
C ASN A 13 11.15 0.61 8.07
N ALA A 14 10.12 0.13 8.78
CA ALA A 14 8.76 0.18 8.26
C ALA A 14 8.25 1.62 8.21
N VAL A 15 7.97 2.13 7.01
CA VAL A 15 7.39 3.46 6.82
C VAL A 15 5.95 3.35 6.39
N ASP A 16 5.06 3.98 7.15
CA ASP A 16 3.67 4.17 6.77
C ASP A 16 3.53 5.38 5.85
N LEU A 17 3.39 5.14 4.55
CA LEU A 17 3.30 6.17 3.50
C LEU A 17 2.15 7.17 3.69
N ARG A 18 1.14 6.84 4.51
CA ARG A 18 0.03 7.74 4.82
C ARG A 18 0.47 8.99 5.56
N VAL A 19 1.49 8.87 6.41
CA VAL A 19 2.03 9.97 7.22
C VAL A 19 2.74 11.01 6.34
N PRO A 20 3.78 10.67 5.55
CA PRO A 20 4.46 11.64 4.70
C PRO A 20 3.53 12.17 3.59
N ALA A 21 2.55 11.39 3.11
CA ALA A 21 1.55 11.90 2.18
C ALA A 21 0.67 13.00 2.81
N ALA A 22 0.17 12.78 4.03
CA ALA A 22 -0.64 13.76 4.73
C ALA A 22 0.14 15.06 5.01
N GLU A 23 1.44 14.95 5.31
CA GLU A 23 2.31 16.09 5.56
C GLU A 23 2.66 16.85 4.28
N ALA A 24 3.07 16.14 3.22
CA ALA A 24 3.45 16.75 1.95
C ALA A 24 2.30 17.53 1.27
N TYR A 25 1.06 17.06 1.44
CA TYR A 25 -0.13 17.66 0.82
C TYR A 25 -1.00 18.48 1.80
N GLY A 26 -0.63 18.57 3.07
CA GLY A 26 -1.44 19.25 4.10
C GLY A 26 -2.83 18.63 4.32
N ALA A 27 -3.00 17.36 3.97
CA ALA A 27 -4.28 16.66 3.85
C ALA A 27 -4.40 15.57 4.92
N ARG A 28 -4.95 15.94 6.08
CA ARG A 28 -4.98 15.07 7.27
C ARG A 28 -5.80 13.79 7.07
N GLU A 29 -6.75 13.82 6.15
CA GLU A 29 -7.57 12.69 5.71
C GLU A 29 -6.74 11.57 5.06
N LEU A 30 -5.57 11.88 4.50
CA LEU A 30 -4.67 10.89 3.89
C LEU A 30 -4.11 9.91 4.93
N ARG A 31 -4.14 10.27 6.23
CA ARG A 31 -3.80 9.35 7.33
C ARG A 31 -4.73 8.13 7.39
N ASN A 32 -5.93 8.24 6.83
CA ASN A 32 -6.91 7.17 6.76
C ASN A 32 -7.13 6.66 5.32
N ALA A 33 -6.32 7.13 4.36
CA ALA A 33 -6.47 6.77 2.95
C ALA A 33 -5.94 5.36 2.66
N GLY A 34 -6.62 4.67 1.74
CA GLY A 34 -6.12 3.45 1.13
C GLY A 34 -5.20 3.73 -0.05
N LEU A 35 -4.50 2.68 -0.53
CA LEU A 35 -3.51 2.78 -1.62
C LEU A 35 -4.03 3.49 -2.88
N ALA A 36 -5.28 3.27 -3.28
CA ALA A 36 -5.83 3.91 -4.48
C ALA A 36 -5.95 5.44 -4.33
N VAL A 37 -6.37 5.91 -3.16
CA VAL A 37 -6.45 7.34 -2.84
C VAL A 37 -5.05 7.94 -2.78
N LEU A 38 -4.09 7.25 -2.16
CA LEU A 38 -2.70 7.69 -2.12
C LEU A 38 -2.07 7.77 -3.52
N ALA A 39 -2.27 6.74 -4.36
CA ALA A 39 -1.76 6.74 -5.73
C ALA A 39 -2.36 7.88 -6.56
N ARG A 40 -3.67 8.14 -6.43
CA ARG A 40 -4.33 9.26 -7.10
C ARG A 40 -3.77 10.61 -6.63
N GLN A 41 -3.59 10.78 -5.32
CA GLN A 41 -3.13 12.04 -4.76
C GLN A 41 -1.64 12.31 -5.06
N VAL A 42 -0.80 11.28 -4.96
CA VAL A 42 0.66 11.41 -5.05
C VAL A 42 1.16 11.29 -6.49
N LEU A 43 0.62 10.35 -7.26
CA LEU A 43 1.06 10.05 -8.62
C LEU A 43 0.13 10.60 -9.70
N GLY A 44 -1.09 11.03 -9.34
CA GLY A 44 -2.12 11.41 -10.32
C GLY A 44 -2.78 10.23 -11.03
N GLU A 45 -2.49 8.99 -10.59
CA GLU A 45 -2.90 7.76 -11.26
C GLU A 45 -4.14 7.13 -10.60
N ASP A 46 -5.10 6.69 -11.40
CA ASP A 46 -6.30 6.00 -10.91
C ASP A 46 -6.07 4.49 -10.81
N VAL A 47 -5.92 3.99 -9.59
CA VAL A 47 -5.68 2.57 -9.35
C VAL A 47 -7.01 1.82 -9.34
N VAL A 48 -7.38 1.27 -10.49
CA VAL A 48 -8.53 0.37 -10.60
C VAL A 48 -8.14 -1.01 -10.05
N LYS A 49 -8.66 -1.35 -8.86
CA LYS A 49 -8.59 -2.72 -8.36
C LYS A 49 -9.79 -3.53 -8.86
N PRO A 50 -9.62 -4.55 -9.70
CA PRO A 50 -10.72 -5.48 -10.00
C PRO A 50 -11.23 -6.13 -8.71
N ARG A 51 -12.54 -6.03 -8.47
CA ARG A 51 -13.23 -6.52 -7.25
C ARG A 51 -12.93 -7.99 -6.92
N SER A 52 -12.72 -8.81 -7.95
CA SER A 52 -12.37 -10.23 -7.83
C SER A 52 -11.03 -10.49 -7.11
N VAL A 53 -10.13 -9.50 -7.11
CA VAL A 53 -8.80 -9.64 -6.49
C VAL A 53 -8.79 -9.07 -5.07
N THR A 54 -9.51 -7.99 -4.80
CA THR A 54 -9.57 -7.37 -3.47
C THR A 54 -10.33 -8.24 -2.45
N MET A 55 -11.26 -9.10 -2.90
CA MET A 55 -12.14 -9.90 -2.04
C MET A 55 -11.86 -11.42 -2.05
N SER A 56 -10.85 -11.89 -2.77
CA SER A 56 -10.51 -13.31 -2.80
C SER A 56 -9.63 -13.72 -1.62
N LYS A 57 -9.79 -14.96 -1.12
CA LYS A 57 -8.90 -15.56 -0.11
C LYS A 57 -7.44 -15.47 -0.59
N TRP A 58 -6.61 -14.74 0.13
CA TRP A 58 -5.18 -14.61 -0.16
C TRP A 58 -4.42 -15.89 0.24
N ASP A 59 -4.97 -16.66 1.17
CA ASP A 59 -4.43 -17.94 1.64
C ASP A 59 -4.82 -19.16 0.77
N SER A 60 -5.53 -18.96 -0.35
CA SER A 60 -5.80 -20.08 -1.25
C SER A 60 -4.56 -20.43 -2.07
N ASN A 61 -4.20 -21.72 -2.10
CA ASN A 61 -2.97 -22.25 -2.71
C ASN A 61 -2.88 -22.11 -4.25
N ILE A 62 -3.77 -21.33 -4.88
CA ILE A 62 -3.80 -21.08 -6.32
C ILE A 62 -3.49 -19.60 -6.56
N PHE A 63 -2.21 -19.33 -6.80
CA PHE A 63 -1.75 -18.07 -7.36
C PHE A 63 -1.91 -18.12 -8.88
N THR A 64 -3.05 -17.63 -9.38
CA THR A 64 -3.23 -17.41 -10.82
C THR A 64 -2.28 -16.30 -11.28
N LEU A 65 -1.75 -16.40 -12.51
CA LEU A 65 -0.84 -15.41 -13.13
C LEU A 65 -1.32 -13.95 -12.99
N ILE A 66 -2.64 -13.74 -13.07
CA ILE A 66 -3.32 -12.44 -12.89
C ILE A 66 -3.13 -11.86 -11.48
N ARG A 67 -3.00 -12.69 -10.43
CA ARG A 67 -2.78 -12.22 -9.05
C ARG A 67 -1.34 -11.76 -8.85
N CYS A 68 -0.38 -12.44 -9.47
CA CYS A 68 1.03 -12.02 -9.44
C CYS A 68 1.23 -10.66 -10.11
N SER A 69 0.62 -10.42 -11.28
CA SER A 69 0.70 -9.13 -11.95
C SER A 69 0.03 -8.01 -11.14
N MET A 70 -1.11 -8.30 -10.50
CA MET A 70 -1.78 -7.36 -9.58
C MET A 70 -0.92 -7.02 -8.36
N LEU A 71 -0.25 -8.00 -7.74
CA LEU A 71 0.65 -7.74 -6.61
C LEU A 71 1.89 -6.96 -7.04
N ALA A 72 2.47 -7.29 -8.20
CA ALA A 72 3.59 -6.55 -8.77
C ALA A 72 3.22 -5.09 -9.03
N LEU A 73 2.01 -4.85 -9.57
CA LEU A 73 1.50 -3.51 -9.78
C LEU A 73 1.27 -2.76 -8.45
N MET A 74 0.70 -3.42 -7.45
CA MET A 74 0.54 -2.82 -6.11
C MET A 74 1.90 -2.49 -5.46
N LEU A 75 2.89 -3.36 -5.60
CA LEU A 75 4.25 -3.14 -5.11
C LEU A 75 4.90 -1.95 -5.82
N LEU A 76 4.74 -1.84 -7.15
CA LEU A 76 5.23 -0.72 -7.93
C LEU A 76 4.60 0.60 -7.46
N PHE A 77 3.28 0.64 -7.25
CA PHE A 77 2.63 1.84 -6.74
C PHE A 77 3.13 2.24 -5.35
N LEU A 78 3.30 1.28 -4.43
CA LEU A 78 3.87 1.58 -3.11
C LEU A 78 5.29 2.14 -3.23
N PHE A 79 6.12 1.55 -4.10
CA PHE A 79 7.47 2.02 -4.36
C PHE A 79 7.49 3.44 -4.95
N GLU A 80 6.69 3.72 -5.98
CA GLU A 80 6.64 5.04 -6.63
C GLU A 80 6.07 6.13 -5.71
N ILE A 81 5.06 5.80 -4.89
CA ILE A 81 4.54 6.70 -3.86
C ILE A 81 5.65 7.00 -2.85
N GLY A 82 6.32 5.98 -2.31
CA GLY A 82 7.40 6.16 -1.35
C GLY A 82 8.57 6.97 -1.91
N ARG A 83 8.93 6.72 -3.17
CA ARG A 83 9.95 7.49 -3.88
C ARG A 83 9.54 8.95 -4.08
N SER A 84 8.31 9.21 -4.53
CA SER A 84 7.78 10.56 -4.76
C SER A 84 7.71 11.37 -3.46
N LEU A 85 7.44 10.71 -2.35
CA LEU A 85 7.39 11.33 -1.02
C LEU A 85 8.76 11.43 -0.32
N ASN A 86 9.84 10.95 -0.95
CA ASN A 86 11.15 10.78 -0.32
C ASN A 86 11.09 10.04 1.03
N ALA A 87 10.20 9.05 1.14
CA ALA A 87 9.89 8.36 2.39
C ALA A 87 11.06 7.53 2.97
N ALA A 88 12.13 7.32 2.19
CA ALA A 88 13.37 6.66 2.60
C ALA A 88 14.49 7.64 3.01
N GLY A 89 14.27 8.95 2.90
CA GLY A 89 15.27 10.00 3.07
C GLY A 89 14.96 10.98 4.21
N SER A 90 14.72 10.48 5.42
CA SER A 90 14.68 11.25 6.67
C SER A 90 15.19 10.41 7.84
#